data_AF-A0A9W6G172-F1
#
_entry.id   AF-A0A9W6G172-F1
#
_cell.length_a   1.000
_cell.length_b   1.000
_cell.length_c   1.000
_cell.angle_alpha   90.00
_cell.angle_beta   90.00
_cell.angle_gamma   90.00
#
_symmetry.space_group_name_H-M   'P 1'
#
loop_
_entity.id
_entity.type
_entity.pdbx_description
1 polymer ?
#
loop_
_entity_poly.entity_id
_entity_poly.type
_entity_poly.pdbx_seq_one_letter_code
_entity_poly.pdbx_strand_id
1 'polypeptide(L)'
;MLIRLLLLVTVASSLTLPHVALAYDYDQEGTNKLMMQLIADVGGHDAVAKNSGKTLRCSHGGTRKITIARGKEKTSYRGEYLNCNQNGSIRDGIFEIELQGDEVLKSTARRSKNGELFDAAMEGDTARVGKLIKAKADVNYSESIENSQGGTIEQWTPLMSAVARESRESVGMLVKAGAWVNYMNSLAVSPLWIAANSGQTDTVKFLAKHGAYLNNSNHEDVTPLMAAAMNGHLDVVRFLVGAKAKMNAVHKDGDTALMFAVARNHTDIARFLIDAGADVAIRNRFGVTALIIAAAEGNEEIVRRLLEKKADTSARTTDGKTALDVARARGFTAIAALLEKGI
;
A
#
# COMPACT_ATOMS: atom_id res chain seq x y z
N MET A 1 41.51 12.27 8.97
CA MET A 1 41.68 13.74 8.83
C MET A 1 40.29 14.32 8.67
N LEU A 2 39.57 14.75 9.71
CA LEU A 2 39.86 15.92 10.57
C LEU A 2 40.22 17.14 9.71
N ILE A 3 39.23 17.99 9.40
CA ILE A 3 39.46 19.40 9.08
C ILE A 3 38.43 20.24 9.84
N ARG A 4 38.90 20.85 10.94
CA ARG A 4 38.39 22.11 11.51
C ARG A 4 38.64 23.24 10.51
N LEU A 5 37.75 24.23 10.44
CA LEU A 5 38.19 25.63 10.58
C LEU A 5 37.03 26.56 10.97
N LEU A 6 37.28 27.34 12.02
CA LEU A 6 36.49 28.47 12.52
C LEU A 6 36.40 29.60 11.48
N LEU A 7 35.34 30.41 11.58
CA LEU A 7 35.45 31.86 11.43
C LEU A 7 34.43 32.58 12.33
N LEU A 8 34.97 33.22 13.36
CA LEU A 8 34.36 34.25 14.21
C LEU A 8 34.50 35.59 13.48
N VAL A 9 33.40 36.33 13.29
CA VAL A 9 33.42 37.79 13.14
C VAL A 9 32.30 38.38 14.00
N THR A 10 32.69 39.38 14.79
CA THR A 10 31.93 40.07 15.83
C THR A 10 31.26 41.37 15.34
N VAL A 11 30.03 41.58 15.81
CA VAL A 11 29.37 42.84 16.26
C VAL A 11 28.87 43.84 15.20
N ALA A 12 27.54 44.00 15.10
CA ALA A 12 26.78 45.18 15.58
C ALA A 12 25.34 45.23 15.01
N SER A 13 24.37 45.43 15.90
CA SER A 13 23.17 46.27 15.74
C SER A 13 22.09 45.93 14.68
N SER A 14 20.89 45.67 15.24
CA SER A 14 19.55 45.97 14.72
C SER A 14 19.07 45.24 13.45
N LEU A 15 17.99 44.49 13.70
CA LEU A 15 16.92 44.08 12.78
C LEU A 15 17.24 43.05 11.68
N THR A 16 16.45 41.98 11.79
CA THR A 16 15.96 41.05 10.77
C THR A 16 16.86 39.87 10.33
N LEU A 17 16.45 38.71 10.88
CA LEU A 17 16.50 37.35 10.34
C LEU A 17 17.83 36.56 10.54
N PRO A 18 17.74 35.26 10.86
CA PRO A 18 17.39 34.30 9.82
C PRO A 18 16.16 33.45 10.14
N HIS A 19 15.46 33.10 9.07
CA HIS A 19 14.53 31.98 9.02
C HIS A 19 15.15 30.73 9.64
N VAL A 20 14.57 30.20 10.72
CA VAL A 20 14.86 28.82 11.14
C VAL A 20 13.52 28.13 11.39
N ALA A 21 12.85 27.81 10.29
CA ALA A 21 11.93 26.69 10.22
C ALA A 21 12.71 25.55 9.56
N LEU A 22 13.45 24.78 10.34
CA LEU A 22 14.01 23.51 9.90
C LEU A 22 13.84 22.51 11.04
N ALA A 23 12.71 21.81 11.01
CA ALA A 23 12.76 20.41 11.39
C ALA A 23 13.76 19.72 10.45
N TYR A 24 14.57 18.82 10.99
CA TYR A 24 15.17 17.61 10.41
C TYR A 24 16.61 17.43 10.92
N ASP A 25 16.80 16.51 11.86
CA ASP A 25 17.55 15.26 11.62
C ASP A 25 17.41 14.35 12.86
N TYR A 26 17.36 13.04 12.64
CA TYR A 26 17.60 12.07 13.70
C TYR A 26 19.11 11.93 13.89
N ASP A 27 19.59 11.94 15.14
CA ASP A 27 20.75 11.11 15.46
C ASP A 27 20.29 9.66 15.64
N GLN A 28 21.20 8.72 15.41
CA GLN A 28 20.95 7.28 15.35
C GLN A 28 20.47 6.62 16.68
N GLU A 29 20.29 7.40 17.76
CA GLU A 29 19.87 6.93 19.08
C GLU A 29 18.40 7.20 19.40
N GLY A 30 17.60 7.70 18.44
CA GLY A 30 16.16 7.81 18.62
C GLY A 30 15.70 8.99 19.50
N THR A 31 16.63 9.84 19.95
CA THR A 31 16.30 11.04 20.73
C THR A 31 16.15 12.26 19.85
N ASN A 32 14.95 12.86 19.82
CA ASN A 32 14.64 14.19 19.30
C ASN A 32 15.36 15.33 20.07
N LYS A 33 16.63 15.16 20.46
CA LYS A 33 17.42 16.11 21.25
C LYS A 33 17.48 17.47 20.57
N LEU A 34 17.66 17.53 19.25
CA LEU A 34 17.79 18.79 18.51
C LEU A 34 16.48 19.62 18.49
N MET A 35 15.32 18.98 18.34
CA MET A 35 14.01 19.65 18.38
C MET A 35 13.66 20.15 19.79
N MET A 36 13.98 19.33 20.80
CA MET A 36 13.77 19.66 22.22
C MET A 36 14.69 20.80 22.67
N GLN A 37 15.95 20.79 22.23
CA GLN A 37 16.93 21.85 22.46
C GLN A 37 16.49 23.15 21.78
N LEU A 38 15.98 23.09 20.55
CA LEU A 38 15.47 24.28 19.86
C LEU A 38 14.28 24.91 20.58
N ILE A 39 13.34 24.13 21.13
CA ILE A 39 12.21 24.68 21.90
C ILE A 39 12.67 25.31 23.24
N ALA A 40 13.73 24.77 23.84
CA ALA A 40 14.33 25.28 25.06
C ALA A 40 15.15 26.57 24.83
N ASP A 41 15.94 26.62 23.76
CA ASP A 41 16.89 27.69 23.46
C ASP A 41 16.20 29.01 23.02
N VAL A 42 14.92 29.00 22.62
CA VAL A 42 14.18 30.23 22.20
C VAL A 42 13.33 30.90 23.28
N GLY A 43 13.49 30.54 24.56
CA GLY A 43 13.09 31.41 25.67
C GLY A 43 11.59 31.54 25.93
N GLY A 44 10.98 30.49 26.48
CA GLY A 44 9.69 30.59 27.17
C GLY A 44 8.44 30.73 26.28
N HIS A 45 7.39 31.33 26.85
CA HIS A 45 6.00 31.28 26.37
C HIS A 45 5.80 31.71 24.90
N ASP A 46 6.59 32.67 24.40
CA ASP A 46 6.39 33.27 23.07
C ASP A 46 6.85 32.37 21.93
N ALA A 47 7.89 31.57 22.12
CA ALA A 47 8.39 30.64 21.12
C ALA A 47 7.40 29.48 20.88
N VAL A 48 6.83 28.97 21.96
CA VAL A 48 5.84 27.90 21.92
C VAL A 48 4.54 28.38 21.26
N ALA A 49 4.07 29.59 21.60
CA ALA A 49 2.90 30.20 20.96
C ALA A 49 3.11 30.44 19.45
N LYS A 50 4.29 30.91 19.03
CA LYS A 50 4.64 31.15 17.62
C LYS A 50 4.69 29.87 16.77
N ASN A 51 4.94 28.71 17.37
CA ASN A 51 5.04 27.44 16.66
C ASN A 51 3.72 26.66 16.65
N SER A 52 2.76 27.01 17.52
CA SER A 52 1.41 26.46 17.46
C SER A 52 0.72 26.85 16.16
N GLY A 53 0.18 25.86 15.47
CA GLY A 53 -0.54 26.02 14.21
C GLY A 53 0.32 26.08 12.95
N LYS A 54 1.65 25.99 13.05
CA LYS A 54 2.54 25.86 11.89
C LYS A 54 2.47 24.46 11.28
N THR A 55 2.56 24.40 9.96
CA THR A 55 2.63 23.14 9.21
C THR A 55 4.08 22.74 9.01
N LEU A 56 4.49 21.61 9.57
CA LEU A 56 5.71 20.89 9.23
C LEU A 56 5.52 20.18 7.89
N ARG A 57 6.55 20.20 7.04
CA ARG A 57 6.58 19.47 5.76
C ARG A 57 7.86 18.64 5.69
N CYS A 58 7.77 17.32 5.50
CA CYS A 58 8.96 16.48 5.31
C CYS A 58 9.58 16.73 3.93
N SER A 59 10.91 16.63 3.86
CA SER A 59 11.68 16.64 2.61
C SER A 59 11.23 15.56 1.62
N HIS A 60 10.72 14.43 2.11
CA HIS A 60 10.26 13.28 1.33
C HIS A 60 8.72 13.24 1.13
N GLY A 61 8.01 14.35 1.34
CA GLY A 61 6.54 14.41 1.24
C GLY A 61 5.85 14.26 2.60
N GLY A 62 4.64 14.80 2.76
CA GLY A 62 3.88 14.77 4.02
C GLY A 62 3.91 16.06 4.82
N THR A 63 2.75 16.39 5.44
CA THR A 63 2.59 17.59 6.26
C THR A 63 1.77 17.34 7.53
N ARG A 64 2.14 17.97 8.65
CA ARG A 64 1.32 18.00 9.88
C ARG A 64 1.41 19.36 10.54
N LYS A 65 0.30 19.74 11.16
CA LYS A 65 0.20 20.95 11.96
C LYS A 65 0.72 20.66 13.37
N ILE A 66 1.72 21.40 13.82
CA ILE A 66 2.13 21.36 15.22
C ILE A 66 1.01 22.03 16.03
N THR A 67 0.49 21.32 17.02
CA THR A 67 -0.49 21.89 17.96
C THR A 67 0.11 21.82 19.35
N ILE A 68 0.19 22.95 20.06
CA ILE A 68 0.77 23.00 21.41
C ILE A 68 -0.24 23.54 22.42
N ALA A 69 -0.41 22.85 23.55
CA ALA A 69 -1.30 23.24 24.65
C ALA A 69 -0.53 23.38 25.98
N ARG A 70 -0.96 24.33 26.83
CA ARG A 70 -0.36 24.66 28.13
C ARG A 70 -1.10 23.97 29.30
N GLY A 71 -0.35 23.33 30.20
CA GLY A 71 -0.85 22.77 31.48
C GLY A 71 -1.10 23.84 32.57
N LYS A 72 -1.98 23.54 33.54
CA LYS A 72 -2.51 24.52 34.51
C LYS A 72 -1.56 24.93 35.65
N GLU A 73 -0.58 24.11 36.04
CA GLU A 73 0.15 24.32 37.32
C GLU A 73 1.68 24.29 37.19
N LYS A 74 2.22 23.90 36.03
CA LYS A 74 3.63 23.93 35.62
C LYS A 74 3.68 24.33 34.15
N THR A 75 4.77 24.91 33.68
CA THR A 75 4.95 25.29 32.26
C THR A 75 5.17 24.03 31.41
N SER A 76 4.15 23.16 31.38
CA SER A 76 4.12 21.92 30.64
C SER A 76 3.48 22.17 29.28
N TYR A 77 4.18 21.74 28.24
CA TYR A 77 3.79 21.83 26.85
C TYR A 77 3.63 20.44 26.28
N ARG A 78 2.54 20.21 25.57
CA ARG A 78 2.28 18.98 24.83
C ARG A 78 2.04 19.32 23.37
N GLY A 79 2.67 18.61 22.45
CA GLY A 79 2.40 18.78 21.03
C GLY A 79 2.61 17.55 20.17
N GLU A 80 2.08 17.63 18.94
CA GLU A 80 2.19 16.60 17.91
C GLU A 80 3.30 16.96 16.92
N TYR A 81 4.07 15.98 16.48
CA TYR A 81 5.15 16.15 15.50
C TYR A 81 5.11 15.06 14.43
N LEU A 82 5.76 15.36 13.30
CA LEU A 82 6.15 14.35 12.31
C LEU A 82 7.61 14.03 12.51
N ASN A 83 7.88 12.74 12.61
CA ASN A 83 9.20 12.21 12.45
C ASN A 83 9.40 11.77 11.01
N CYS A 84 10.40 12.33 10.35
CA CYS A 84 10.75 11.95 8.99
C CYS A 84 12.16 11.37 9.08
N ASN A 85 12.29 10.04 9.02
CA ASN A 85 13.60 9.41 9.01
C ASN A 85 14.26 9.57 7.62
N GLN A 86 15.56 9.33 7.54
CA GLN A 86 16.33 9.45 6.28
C GLN A 86 15.83 8.50 5.18
N ASN A 87 15.06 7.47 5.54
CA ASN A 87 14.49 6.49 4.62
C ASN A 87 13.09 6.87 4.09
N GLY A 88 12.54 8.02 4.49
CA GLY A 88 11.24 8.51 4.02
C GLY A 88 10.02 7.97 4.76
N SER A 89 10.18 7.24 5.87
CA SER A 89 9.08 6.87 6.78
C SER A 89 8.65 8.11 7.57
N ILE A 90 7.39 8.48 7.38
CA ILE A 90 6.73 9.61 8.04
C ILE A 90 5.89 9.06 9.18
N ARG A 91 6.28 9.40 10.40
CA ARG A 91 5.83 8.78 11.64
C ARG A 91 5.30 9.84 12.58
N ASP A 92 4.03 9.81 12.98
CA ASP A 92 3.56 10.79 13.96
C ASP A 92 4.05 10.49 15.38
N GLY A 93 4.11 11.52 16.22
CA GLY A 93 4.49 11.38 17.62
C GLY A 93 3.95 12.51 18.47
N ILE A 94 3.93 12.27 19.77
CA ILE A 94 3.59 13.25 20.81
C ILE A 94 4.85 13.54 21.59
N PHE A 95 5.16 14.82 21.75
CA PHE A 95 6.17 15.27 22.71
C PHE A 95 5.49 15.96 23.90
N GLU A 96 6.05 15.77 25.08
CA GLU A 96 5.69 16.47 26.31
C GLU A 96 6.96 17.03 26.94
N ILE A 97 6.97 18.34 27.22
CA ILE A 97 8.10 19.07 27.79
C ILE A 97 7.61 19.82 29.03
N GLU A 98 8.37 19.76 30.12
CA GLU A 98 8.14 20.52 31.34
C GLU A 98 9.29 21.50 31.55
N LEU A 99 8.97 22.80 31.67
CA LEU A 99 9.94 23.86 31.89
C LEU A 99 9.77 24.52 33.27
N GLN A 100 10.88 25.01 33.83
CA GLN A 100 10.92 25.98 34.92
C GLN A 100 11.82 27.16 34.52
N GLY A 101 11.22 28.33 34.27
CA GLY A 101 11.94 29.41 33.60
C GLY A 101 12.35 29.01 32.18
N ASP A 102 13.64 29.11 31.88
CA ASP A 102 14.25 28.71 30.60
C ASP A 102 14.84 27.28 30.64
N GLU A 103 14.75 26.58 31.77
CA GLU A 103 15.33 25.24 31.95
C GLU A 103 14.32 24.12 31.62
N VAL A 104 14.75 23.11 30.85
CA VAL A 104 13.98 21.89 30.59
C VAL A 104 14.16 20.91 31.75
N LEU A 105 13.10 20.74 32.54
CA LEU A 105 13.09 19.79 33.65
C LEU A 105 12.88 18.34 33.19
N LYS A 106 12.00 18.16 32.21
CA LYS A 106 11.65 16.84 31.68
C LYS A 106 11.21 16.96 30.23
N SER A 107 11.65 16.03 29.41
CA SER A 107 11.15 15.90 28.05
C SER A 107 10.92 14.44 27.69
N THR A 108 9.81 14.17 27.00
CA THR A 108 9.47 12.81 26.54
C THR A 108 8.93 12.89 25.12
N ALA A 109 9.24 11.87 24.32
CA ALA A 109 8.66 11.66 23.00
C ALA A 109 8.09 10.25 22.96
N ARG A 110 6.85 10.11 22.48
CA ARG A 110 6.18 8.83 22.34
C ARG A 110 5.37 8.78 21.06
N ARG A 111 5.06 7.57 20.61
CA ARG A 111 4.11 7.32 19.52
C ARG A 111 2.75 7.93 19.87
N SER A 112 2.04 8.49 18.89
CA SER A 112 0.63 8.82 19.11
C SER A 112 -0.17 7.52 19.25
N LYS A 113 -1.34 7.56 19.88
CA LYS A 113 -2.23 6.38 19.95
C LYS A 113 -2.65 5.87 18.56
N ASN A 114 -2.63 6.73 17.53
CA ASN A 114 -2.97 6.36 16.16
C ASN A 114 -1.79 5.63 15.50
N GLY A 115 -0.57 6.15 15.69
CA GLY A 115 0.66 5.46 15.30
C GLY A 115 0.84 4.13 16.05
N GLU A 116 0.48 4.07 17.33
CA GLU A 116 0.50 2.79 18.07
C GLU A 116 -0.51 1.79 17.52
N LEU A 117 -1.66 2.25 17.03
CA LEU A 117 -2.67 1.38 16.42
C LEU A 117 -2.15 0.84 15.08
N PHE A 118 -1.51 1.70 14.31
CA PHE A 118 -0.83 1.34 13.07
C PHE A 118 0.25 0.28 13.31
N ASP A 119 1.14 0.53 14.29
CA ASP A 119 2.22 -0.39 14.66
C ASP A 119 1.65 -1.74 15.13
N ALA A 120 0.64 -1.74 16.01
CA ALA A 120 -0.01 -2.95 16.49
C ALA A 120 -0.62 -3.79 15.33
N ALA A 121 -1.26 -3.13 14.35
CA ALA A 121 -1.77 -3.81 13.18
C ALA A 121 -0.65 -4.35 12.26
N MET A 122 0.45 -3.61 12.12
CA MET A 122 1.66 -4.04 11.40
C MET A 122 2.40 -5.18 12.09
N GLU A 123 2.29 -5.33 13.40
CA GLU A 123 2.88 -6.41 14.18
C GLU A 123 1.96 -7.64 14.26
N GLY A 124 0.68 -7.49 13.91
CA GLY A 124 -0.35 -8.51 14.11
C GLY A 124 -0.81 -8.65 15.57
N ASP A 125 -0.45 -7.71 16.45
CA ASP A 125 -0.86 -7.68 17.86
C ASP A 125 -2.33 -7.27 17.98
N THR A 126 -3.18 -8.28 17.83
CA THR A 126 -4.64 -8.14 17.80
C THR A 126 -5.19 -7.65 19.15
N ALA A 127 -4.56 -8.03 20.27
CA ALA A 127 -4.97 -7.58 21.59
C ALA A 127 -4.72 -6.07 21.77
N ARG A 128 -3.57 -5.58 21.29
CA ARG A 128 -3.23 -4.16 21.31
C ARG A 128 -4.09 -3.35 20.34
N VAL A 129 -4.41 -3.88 19.16
CA VAL A 129 -5.40 -3.28 18.23
C VAL A 129 -6.73 -3.05 18.95
N GLY A 130 -7.29 -4.07 19.60
CA GLY A 130 -8.56 -3.95 20.33
C GLY A 130 -8.52 -2.94 21.48
N LYS A 131 -7.41 -2.86 22.23
CA LYS A 131 -7.22 -1.86 23.29
C LYS A 131 -7.18 -0.43 22.74
N LEU A 132 -6.46 -0.20 21.63
CA LEU A 132 -6.29 1.12 21.05
C LEU A 132 -7.57 1.63 20.35
N ILE A 133 -8.34 0.75 19.73
CA ILE A 133 -9.69 1.07 19.23
C ILE A 133 -10.59 1.54 20.40
N LYS A 134 -10.61 0.82 21.53
CA LYS A 134 -11.36 1.23 22.73
C LYS A 134 -10.89 2.58 23.29
N ALA A 135 -9.61 2.90 23.13
CA ALA A 135 -9.02 4.20 23.48
C ALA A 135 -9.31 5.31 22.44
N LYS A 136 -10.20 5.07 21.47
CA LYS A 136 -10.60 5.99 20.40
C LYS A 136 -9.39 6.43 19.55
N ALA A 137 -8.44 5.54 19.28
CA ALA A 137 -7.45 5.76 18.23
C ALA A 137 -8.17 5.89 16.87
N ASP A 138 -7.67 6.77 16.02
CA ASP A 138 -8.20 6.96 14.67
C ASP A 138 -7.84 5.74 13.81
N VAL A 139 -8.86 4.94 13.48
CA VAL A 139 -8.71 3.71 12.68
C VAL A 139 -8.41 3.99 11.21
N ASN A 140 -8.60 5.24 10.75
CA ASN A 140 -8.33 5.70 9.39
C ASN A 140 -7.03 6.49 9.27
N TYR A 141 -6.26 6.55 10.35
CA TYR A 141 -4.91 7.10 10.33
C TYR A 141 -4.06 6.38 9.28
N SER A 142 -3.13 7.10 8.65
CA SER A 142 -2.28 6.55 7.60
C SER A 142 -0.84 7.04 7.69
N GLU A 143 0.08 6.16 7.32
CA GLU A 143 1.53 6.42 7.27
C GLU A 143 2.15 5.98 5.96
N SER A 144 3.44 6.28 5.80
CA SER A 144 4.27 5.75 4.73
C SER A 144 5.04 4.51 5.19
N ILE A 145 5.02 3.46 4.37
CA ILE A 145 5.80 2.24 4.58
C ILE A 145 6.85 2.08 3.47
N GLU A 146 7.94 1.40 3.78
CA GLU A 146 8.95 1.01 2.79
C GLU A 146 8.55 -0.33 2.16
N ASN A 147 8.68 -0.43 0.84
CA ASN A 147 8.55 -1.69 0.12
C ASN A 147 9.91 -2.44 0.09
N SER A 148 9.90 -3.70 -0.33
CA SER A 148 11.11 -4.54 -0.39
C SER A 148 12.19 -4.06 -1.36
N GLN A 149 11.90 -3.06 -2.20
CA GLN A 149 12.78 -2.49 -3.21
C GLN A 149 13.31 -1.10 -2.79
N GLY A 150 13.06 -0.68 -1.55
CA GLY A 150 13.47 0.63 -1.03
C GLY A 150 12.61 1.81 -1.52
N GLY A 151 11.46 1.53 -2.14
CA GLY A 151 10.47 2.55 -2.50
C GLY A 151 9.46 2.80 -1.38
N THR A 152 8.88 4.00 -1.36
CA THR A 152 7.90 4.41 -0.34
C THR A 152 6.47 4.22 -0.84
N ILE A 153 5.63 3.55 -0.05
CA ILE A 153 4.19 3.48 -0.25
C ILE A 153 3.54 4.41 0.78
N GLU A 154 2.97 5.50 0.32
CA GLU A 154 2.24 6.44 1.18
C GLU A 154 0.79 5.99 1.36
N GLN A 155 0.10 6.57 2.34
CA GLN A 155 -1.33 6.33 2.58
C GLN A 155 -1.63 4.86 2.94
N TRP A 156 -0.72 4.20 3.66
CA TRP A 156 -0.95 2.87 4.23
C TRP A 156 -1.74 3.00 5.54
N THR A 157 -2.77 2.18 5.76
CA THR A 157 -3.66 2.28 6.94
C THR A 157 -3.55 1.06 7.85
N PRO A 158 -3.99 1.14 9.13
CA PRO A 158 -4.08 -0.03 10.01
C PRO A 158 -4.88 -1.18 9.41
N LEU A 159 -5.95 -0.89 8.64
CA LEU A 159 -6.72 -1.93 7.96
C LEU A 159 -5.88 -2.66 6.90
N MET A 160 -5.12 -1.93 6.09
CA MET A 160 -4.20 -2.53 5.12
C MET A 160 -3.13 -3.37 5.80
N SER A 161 -2.57 -2.91 6.93
CA SER A 161 -1.62 -3.68 7.75
C SER A 161 -2.24 -4.98 8.28
N ALA A 162 -3.44 -4.91 8.86
CA ALA A 162 -4.14 -6.08 9.37
C ALA A 162 -4.44 -7.10 8.27
N VAL A 163 -4.82 -6.65 7.07
CA VAL A 163 -4.99 -7.52 5.90
C VAL A 163 -3.64 -8.10 5.47
N ALA A 164 -2.58 -7.30 5.34
CA ALA A 164 -1.26 -7.79 4.94
C ALA A 164 -0.64 -8.80 5.92
N ARG A 165 -1.07 -8.76 7.20
CA ARG A 165 -0.71 -9.72 8.25
C ARG A 165 -1.69 -10.88 8.40
N GLU A 166 -2.69 -10.96 7.54
CA GLU A 166 -3.74 -12.00 7.55
C GLU A 166 -4.49 -12.10 8.89
N SER A 167 -4.50 -11.01 9.68
CA SER A 167 -5.16 -10.98 10.98
C SER A 167 -6.65 -10.72 10.80
N ARG A 168 -7.41 -11.78 10.56
CA ARG A 168 -8.88 -11.73 10.39
C ARG A 168 -9.58 -11.02 11.55
N GLU A 169 -9.11 -11.25 12.77
CA GLU A 169 -9.69 -10.63 13.95
C GLU A 169 -9.45 -9.11 13.96
N SER A 170 -8.21 -8.65 13.70
CA SER A 170 -7.90 -7.22 13.60
C SER A 170 -8.67 -6.55 12.46
N VAL A 171 -8.78 -7.20 11.29
CA VAL A 171 -9.63 -6.73 10.19
C VAL A 171 -11.07 -6.54 10.66
N GLY A 172 -11.62 -7.53 11.35
CA GLY A 172 -12.98 -7.46 11.90
C GLY A 172 -13.17 -6.33 12.91
N MET A 173 -12.20 -6.10 13.80
CA MET A 173 -12.25 -5.02 14.78
C MET A 173 -12.21 -3.65 14.10
N LEU A 174 -11.27 -3.45 13.17
CA LEU A 174 -11.07 -2.17 12.47
C LEU A 174 -12.26 -1.80 11.61
N VAL A 175 -12.81 -2.74 10.82
CA VAL A 175 -13.99 -2.48 9.99
C VAL A 175 -15.21 -2.14 10.84
N LYS A 176 -15.46 -2.87 11.95
CA LYS A 176 -16.54 -2.56 12.89
C LYS A 176 -16.37 -1.21 13.59
N ALA A 177 -15.13 -0.75 13.74
CA ALA A 177 -14.80 0.55 14.31
C ALA A 177 -14.85 1.71 13.28
N GLY A 178 -15.23 1.44 12.02
CA GLY A 178 -15.41 2.47 11.00
C GLY A 178 -14.19 2.70 10.09
N ALA A 179 -13.30 1.71 9.96
CA ALA A 179 -12.22 1.78 8.99
C ALA A 179 -12.75 1.88 7.55
N TRP A 180 -12.13 2.72 6.72
CA TRP A 180 -12.50 2.95 5.33
C TRP A 180 -12.11 1.75 4.46
N VAL A 181 -13.07 0.84 4.26
CA VAL A 181 -12.91 -0.40 3.48
C VAL A 181 -12.45 -0.16 2.03
N ASN A 182 -12.79 1.00 1.46
CA ASN A 182 -12.46 1.37 0.08
C ASN A 182 -11.32 2.40 -0.05
N TYR A 183 -10.64 2.74 1.05
CA TYR A 183 -9.49 3.64 0.97
C TYR A 183 -8.36 2.99 0.17
N MET A 184 -7.68 3.79 -0.64
CA MET A 184 -6.61 3.33 -1.52
C MET A 184 -5.34 4.07 -1.19
N ASN A 185 -4.21 3.36 -1.17
CA ASN A 185 -2.91 3.95 -0.90
C ASN A 185 -2.37 4.70 -2.14
N SER A 186 -1.13 5.20 -2.08
CA SER A 186 -0.52 5.94 -3.19
C SER A 186 -0.36 5.13 -4.49
N LEU A 187 -0.49 3.80 -4.42
CA LEU A 187 -0.45 2.88 -5.56
C LEU A 187 -1.85 2.49 -6.09
N ALA A 188 -2.90 3.16 -5.60
CA ALA A 188 -4.30 2.81 -5.81
C ALA A 188 -4.67 1.39 -5.30
N VAL A 189 -3.87 0.82 -4.39
CA VAL A 189 -4.15 -0.51 -3.82
C VAL A 189 -5.15 -0.38 -2.67
N SER A 190 -6.24 -1.14 -2.72
CA SER A 190 -7.28 -1.21 -1.69
C SER A 190 -7.09 -2.42 -0.74
N PRO A 191 -7.69 -2.44 0.47
CA PRO A 191 -7.69 -3.60 1.34
C PRO A 191 -8.17 -4.89 0.65
N LEU A 192 -9.20 -4.79 -0.21
CA LEU A 192 -9.72 -5.94 -0.96
C LEU A 192 -8.69 -6.46 -1.96
N TRP A 193 -7.95 -5.57 -2.63
CA TRP A 193 -6.88 -5.96 -3.54
C TRP A 193 -5.77 -6.73 -2.81
N ILE A 194 -5.34 -6.24 -1.63
CA ILE A 194 -4.32 -6.91 -0.81
C ILE A 194 -4.79 -8.31 -0.41
N ALA A 195 -6.03 -8.42 0.10
CA ALA A 195 -6.61 -9.69 0.51
C ALA A 195 -6.71 -10.69 -0.66
N ALA A 196 -7.07 -10.21 -1.85
CA ALA A 196 -7.19 -11.03 -3.04
C ALA A 196 -5.81 -11.48 -3.58
N ASN A 197 -4.83 -10.58 -3.58
CA ASN A 197 -3.45 -10.88 -3.97
C ASN A 197 -2.80 -11.93 -3.04
N SER A 198 -3.13 -11.91 -1.75
CA SER A 198 -2.65 -12.88 -0.75
C SER A 198 -3.53 -14.12 -0.58
N GLY A 199 -4.64 -14.26 -1.33
CA GLY A 199 -5.46 -15.48 -1.27
C GLY A 199 -6.35 -15.62 -0.04
N GLN A 200 -6.58 -14.53 0.71
CA GLN A 200 -7.34 -14.55 1.95
C GLN A 200 -8.86 -14.59 1.69
N THR A 201 -9.37 -15.75 1.30
CA THR A 201 -10.79 -15.97 0.93
C THR A 201 -11.78 -15.41 1.94
N ASP A 202 -11.56 -15.65 3.24
CA ASP A 202 -12.45 -15.17 4.29
C ASP A 202 -12.41 -13.65 4.47
N THR A 203 -11.22 -13.05 4.36
CA THR A 203 -11.04 -11.60 4.39
C THR A 203 -11.69 -10.94 3.19
N VAL A 204 -11.52 -11.49 1.98
CA VAL A 204 -12.18 -11.03 0.75
C VAL A 204 -13.70 -11.04 0.90
N LYS A 205 -14.27 -12.16 1.35
CA LYS A 205 -15.72 -12.30 1.62
C LYS A 205 -16.20 -11.28 2.65
N PHE A 206 -15.43 -11.10 3.72
CA PHE A 206 -15.76 -10.16 4.79
C PHE A 206 -15.75 -8.71 4.30
N LEU A 207 -14.71 -8.28 3.59
CA LEU A 207 -14.60 -6.93 3.04
C LEU A 207 -15.70 -6.64 2.02
N ALA A 208 -15.98 -7.59 1.11
CA ALA A 208 -17.08 -7.47 0.15
C ALA A 208 -18.45 -7.31 0.84
N LYS A 209 -18.71 -8.10 1.90
CA LYS A 209 -19.93 -7.95 2.73
C LYS A 209 -20.05 -6.57 3.39
N HIS A 210 -18.93 -5.89 3.63
CA HIS A 210 -18.89 -4.53 4.21
C HIS A 210 -18.68 -3.44 3.14
N GLY A 211 -19.06 -3.71 1.89
CA GLY A 211 -19.13 -2.70 0.85
C GLY A 211 -17.83 -2.44 0.10
N ALA A 212 -16.87 -3.37 0.13
CA ALA A 212 -15.67 -3.26 -0.69
C ALA A 212 -16.00 -3.27 -2.20
N TYR A 213 -15.43 -2.34 -2.96
CA TYR A 213 -15.58 -2.27 -4.40
C TYR A 213 -14.74 -3.35 -5.08
N LEU A 214 -15.41 -4.34 -5.67
CA LEU A 214 -14.80 -5.52 -6.27
C LEU A 214 -13.88 -5.23 -7.48
N ASN A 215 -14.00 -4.03 -8.05
CA ASN A 215 -13.35 -3.65 -9.31
C ASN A 215 -12.34 -2.50 -9.14
N ASN A 216 -12.02 -2.07 -7.91
CA ASN A 216 -10.96 -1.08 -7.70
C ASN A 216 -9.61 -1.70 -8.06
N SER A 217 -9.00 -1.21 -9.13
CA SER A 217 -7.67 -1.60 -9.58
C SER A 217 -6.59 -0.71 -8.98
N ASN A 218 -5.36 -1.22 -9.00
CA ASN A 218 -4.16 -0.40 -8.73
C ASN A 218 -3.80 0.48 -9.94
N HIS A 219 -2.72 1.25 -9.84
CA HIS A 219 -2.28 2.12 -10.94
C HIS A 219 -1.89 1.38 -12.22
N GLU A 220 -1.68 0.06 -12.19
CA GLU A 220 -1.43 -0.77 -13.38
C GLU A 220 -2.73 -1.36 -13.96
N ASP A 221 -3.89 -0.88 -13.51
CA ASP A 221 -5.21 -1.41 -13.84
C ASP A 221 -5.42 -2.88 -13.43
N VAL A 222 -4.60 -3.40 -12.51
CA VAL A 222 -4.75 -4.76 -11.99
C VAL A 222 -5.87 -4.79 -10.96
N THR A 223 -6.97 -5.47 -11.29
CA THR A 223 -8.12 -5.69 -10.40
C THR A 223 -7.86 -6.78 -9.35
N PRO A 224 -8.66 -6.88 -8.27
CA PRO A 224 -8.55 -7.97 -7.30
C PRO A 224 -8.71 -9.36 -7.93
N LEU A 225 -9.58 -9.50 -8.94
CA LEU A 225 -9.78 -10.75 -9.67
C LEU A 225 -8.52 -11.15 -10.46
N MET A 226 -7.86 -10.19 -11.11
CA MET A 226 -6.58 -10.44 -11.80
C MET A 226 -5.48 -10.81 -10.81
N ALA A 227 -5.37 -10.10 -9.69
CA ALA A 227 -4.36 -10.40 -8.66
C ALA A 227 -4.54 -11.81 -8.08
N ALA A 228 -5.78 -12.22 -7.82
CA ALA A 228 -6.09 -13.58 -7.37
C ALA A 228 -5.76 -14.64 -8.45
N ALA A 229 -6.11 -14.36 -9.71
CA ALA A 229 -5.85 -15.27 -10.82
C ALA A 229 -4.34 -15.42 -11.12
N MET A 230 -3.57 -14.33 -11.04
CA MET A 230 -2.11 -14.31 -11.26
C MET A 230 -1.33 -15.05 -10.17
N ASN A 231 -1.86 -15.13 -8.95
CA ASN A 231 -1.20 -15.74 -7.80
C ASN A 231 -1.78 -17.11 -7.41
N GLY A 232 -2.70 -17.69 -8.20
CA GLY A 232 -3.17 -19.05 -7.99
C GLY A 232 -4.28 -19.21 -6.94
N HIS A 233 -5.01 -18.15 -6.61
CA HIS A 233 -6.01 -18.16 -5.53
C HIS A 233 -7.43 -18.51 -6.03
N LEU A 234 -7.67 -19.79 -6.35
CA LEU A 234 -8.94 -20.25 -6.95
C LEU A 234 -10.19 -19.88 -6.14
N ASP A 235 -10.16 -20.01 -4.81
CA ASP A 235 -11.33 -19.72 -3.97
C ASP A 235 -11.71 -18.25 -3.97
N VAL A 236 -10.70 -17.36 -4.03
CA VAL A 236 -10.92 -15.91 -4.20
C VAL A 236 -11.50 -15.63 -5.58
N VAL A 237 -10.96 -16.25 -6.64
CA VAL A 237 -11.49 -16.12 -8.01
C VAL A 237 -12.95 -16.56 -8.07
N ARG A 238 -13.29 -17.74 -7.52
CA ARG A 238 -14.67 -18.25 -7.48
C ARG A 238 -15.60 -17.28 -6.78
N PHE A 239 -15.19 -16.75 -5.63
CA PHE A 239 -15.99 -15.78 -4.90
C PHE A 239 -16.20 -14.48 -5.70
N LEU A 240 -15.14 -13.88 -6.25
CA LEU A 240 -15.23 -12.61 -6.97
C LEU A 240 -16.08 -12.74 -8.24
N VAL A 241 -15.95 -13.83 -9.00
CA VAL A 241 -16.80 -14.13 -10.15
C VAL A 241 -18.25 -14.34 -9.73
N GLY A 242 -18.49 -15.10 -8.66
CA GLY A 242 -19.83 -15.28 -8.08
C GLY A 242 -20.47 -13.97 -7.61
N ALA A 243 -19.65 -13.07 -7.07
CA ALA A 243 -20.04 -11.71 -6.64
C ALA A 243 -20.10 -10.70 -7.80
N LYS A 244 -20.01 -11.14 -9.06
CA LYS A 244 -20.13 -10.32 -10.27
C LYS A 244 -19.06 -9.23 -10.42
N ALA A 245 -17.82 -9.50 -9.99
CA ALA A 245 -16.67 -8.70 -10.40
C ALA A 245 -16.51 -8.71 -11.93
N LYS A 246 -15.95 -7.65 -12.51
CA LYS A 246 -15.74 -7.48 -13.96
C LYS A 246 -14.69 -8.49 -14.46
N MET A 247 -15.16 -9.65 -14.90
CA MET A 247 -14.31 -10.76 -15.37
C MET A 247 -13.42 -10.41 -16.56
N ASN A 248 -13.91 -9.53 -17.44
CA ASN A 248 -13.25 -9.13 -18.68
C ASN A 248 -12.58 -7.74 -18.57
N ALA A 249 -12.33 -7.25 -17.35
CA ALA A 249 -11.45 -6.11 -17.18
C ALA A 249 -10.06 -6.44 -17.74
N VAL A 250 -9.33 -5.41 -18.15
CA VAL A 250 -7.96 -5.53 -18.65
C VAL A 250 -7.02 -4.64 -17.84
N HIS A 251 -5.79 -5.10 -17.61
CA HIS A 251 -4.74 -4.25 -17.03
C HIS A 251 -4.14 -3.33 -18.10
N LYS A 252 -3.16 -2.50 -17.77
CA LYS A 252 -2.56 -1.52 -18.69
C LYS A 252 -2.10 -2.07 -20.04
N ASP A 253 -1.55 -3.28 -20.08
CA ASP A 253 -1.12 -3.88 -21.35
C ASP A 253 -2.24 -4.64 -22.06
N GLY A 254 -3.44 -4.70 -21.49
CA GLY A 254 -4.60 -5.34 -22.08
C GLY A 254 -4.81 -6.79 -21.65
N ASP A 255 -4.01 -7.37 -20.72
CA ASP A 255 -4.26 -8.75 -20.28
C ASP A 255 -5.44 -8.84 -19.30
N THR A 256 -6.15 -9.97 -19.37
CA THR A 256 -7.29 -10.29 -18.50
C THR A 256 -6.88 -11.22 -17.36
N ALA A 257 -7.78 -11.46 -16.41
CA ALA A 257 -7.59 -12.47 -15.37
C ALA A 257 -7.35 -13.88 -15.97
N LEU A 258 -8.04 -14.22 -17.08
CA LEU A 258 -7.84 -15.48 -17.79
C LEU A 258 -6.41 -15.57 -18.34
N MET A 259 -5.92 -14.52 -19.00
CA MET A 259 -4.56 -14.49 -19.54
C MET A 259 -3.51 -14.64 -18.46
N PHE A 260 -3.66 -13.97 -17.31
CA PHE A 260 -2.76 -14.15 -16.16
C PHE A 260 -2.77 -15.59 -15.63
N ALA A 261 -3.95 -16.20 -15.46
CA ALA A 261 -4.05 -17.59 -15.01
C ALA A 261 -3.37 -18.57 -15.97
N VAL A 262 -3.56 -18.38 -17.28
CA VAL A 262 -2.93 -19.23 -18.31
C VAL A 262 -1.42 -19.02 -18.35
N ALA A 263 -0.94 -17.78 -18.32
CA ALA A 263 0.49 -17.46 -18.34
C ALA A 263 1.25 -17.97 -17.10
N ARG A 264 0.56 -18.11 -15.97
CA ARG A 264 1.10 -18.66 -14.71
C ARG A 264 0.80 -20.15 -14.54
N ASN A 265 0.25 -20.80 -15.56
CA ASN A 265 -0.13 -22.21 -15.58
C ASN A 265 -1.07 -22.62 -14.41
N HIS A 266 -1.92 -21.71 -13.96
CA HIS A 266 -2.99 -21.99 -13.00
C HIS A 266 -4.21 -22.58 -13.74
N THR A 267 -4.05 -23.83 -14.21
CA THR A 267 -5.01 -24.54 -15.08
C THR A 267 -6.43 -24.62 -14.48
N ASP A 268 -6.54 -24.82 -13.16
CA ASP A 268 -7.81 -24.88 -12.46
C ASP A 268 -8.57 -23.54 -12.45
N ILE A 269 -7.85 -22.43 -12.31
CA ILE A 269 -8.39 -21.07 -12.42
C ILE A 269 -8.75 -20.75 -13.87
N ALA A 270 -7.87 -21.04 -14.82
CA ALA A 270 -8.13 -20.81 -16.23
C ALA A 270 -9.37 -21.59 -16.69
N ARG A 271 -9.46 -22.88 -16.34
CA ARG A 271 -10.65 -23.71 -16.57
C ARG A 271 -11.89 -23.06 -15.99
N PHE A 272 -11.86 -22.67 -14.72
CA PHE A 272 -13.01 -22.07 -14.06
C PHE A 272 -13.46 -20.77 -14.75
N LEU A 273 -12.53 -19.88 -15.12
CA LEU A 273 -12.84 -18.63 -15.82
C LEU A 273 -13.45 -18.88 -17.20
N ILE A 274 -12.92 -19.84 -17.97
CA ILE A 274 -13.47 -20.24 -19.27
C ILE A 274 -14.90 -20.79 -19.12
N ASP A 275 -15.10 -21.68 -18.15
CA ASP A 275 -16.41 -22.29 -17.88
C ASP A 275 -17.42 -21.26 -17.36
N ALA A 276 -16.96 -20.23 -16.64
CA ALA A 276 -17.77 -19.10 -16.17
C ALA A 276 -18.09 -18.07 -17.27
N GLY A 277 -17.55 -18.22 -18.48
CA GLY A 277 -17.84 -17.35 -19.63
C GLY A 277 -16.92 -16.14 -19.77
N ALA A 278 -15.66 -16.24 -19.33
CA ALA A 278 -14.64 -15.25 -19.66
C ALA A 278 -14.53 -15.07 -21.17
N ASP A 279 -14.34 -13.84 -21.63
CA ASP A 279 -14.19 -13.56 -23.06
C ASP A 279 -12.81 -14.04 -23.54
N VAL A 280 -12.82 -15.13 -24.31
CA VAL A 280 -11.62 -15.78 -24.85
C VAL A 280 -11.04 -15.07 -26.08
N ALA A 281 -11.75 -14.09 -26.63
CA ALA A 281 -11.36 -13.34 -27.83
C ALA A 281 -10.60 -12.04 -27.52
N ILE A 282 -10.51 -11.62 -26.25
CA ILE A 282 -9.76 -10.43 -25.86
C ILE A 282 -8.30 -10.58 -26.28
N ARG A 283 -7.73 -9.46 -26.75
CA ARG A 283 -6.34 -9.34 -27.18
C ARG A 283 -5.68 -8.23 -26.40
N ASN A 284 -4.49 -8.51 -25.88
CA ASN A 284 -3.68 -7.49 -25.24
C ASN A 284 -3.05 -6.56 -26.31
N ARG A 285 -2.28 -5.55 -25.90
CA ARG A 285 -1.64 -4.57 -26.79
C ARG A 285 -0.65 -5.17 -27.80
N PHE A 286 -0.22 -6.42 -27.56
CA PHE A 286 0.67 -7.18 -28.44
C PHE A 286 -0.11 -8.15 -29.35
N GLY A 287 -1.43 -8.05 -29.38
CA GLY A 287 -2.32 -8.92 -30.15
C GLY A 287 -2.46 -10.34 -29.59
N VAL A 288 -1.90 -10.62 -28.39
CA VAL A 288 -1.87 -11.95 -27.77
C VAL A 288 -3.24 -12.26 -27.16
N THR A 289 -3.76 -13.46 -27.43
CA THR A 289 -4.98 -14.04 -26.83
C THR A 289 -4.64 -15.09 -25.77
N ALA A 290 -5.60 -15.48 -24.94
CA ALA A 290 -5.43 -16.61 -24.02
C ALA A 290 -5.05 -17.91 -24.75
N LEU A 291 -5.52 -18.12 -25.98
CA LEU A 291 -5.17 -19.29 -26.80
C LEU A 291 -3.70 -19.29 -27.23
N ILE A 292 -3.16 -18.12 -27.62
CA ILE A 292 -1.74 -17.98 -27.96
C ILE A 292 -0.87 -18.26 -26.73
N ILE A 293 -1.26 -17.76 -25.55
CA ILE A 293 -0.54 -18.05 -24.30
C ILE A 293 -0.62 -19.55 -23.96
N ALA A 294 -1.80 -20.17 -24.03
CA ALA A 294 -1.95 -21.60 -23.73
C ALA A 294 -1.11 -22.49 -24.66
N ALA A 295 -1.04 -22.14 -25.95
CA ALA A 295 -0.18 -22.79 -26.92
C ALA A 295 1.31 -22.55 -26.63
N ALA A 296 1.70 -21.36 -26.17
CA ALA A 296 3.05 -21.07 -25.73
C ALA A 296 3.43 -21.89 -24.49
N GLU A 297 2.54 -22.04 -23.52
CA GLU A 297 2.83 -22.73 -22.26
C GLU A 297 2.64 -24.25 -22.33
N GLY A 298 2.26 -24.80 -23.49
CA GLY A 298 2.12 -26.24 -23.68
C GLY A 298 0.91 -26.85 -22.95
N ASN A 299 -0.10 -26.03 -22.61
CA ASN A 299 -1.24 -26.47 -21.82
C ASN A 299 -2.38 -27.00 -22.72
N GLU A 300 -2.32 -28.30 -23.04
CA GLU A 300 -3.30 -28.94 -23.92
C GLU A 300 -4.75 -28.86 -23.40
N GLU A 301 -4.96 -28.99 -22.08
CA GLU A 301 -6.30 -28.92 -21.48
C GLU A 301 -6.94 -27.55 -21.75
N ILE A 302 -6.20 -26.47 -21.50
CA ILE A 302 -6.70 -25.11 -21.73
C ILE A 302 -6.88 -24.83 -23.22
N VAL A 303 -5.97 -25.27 -24.09
CA VAL A 303 -6.15 -25.14 -25.55
C VAL A 303 -7.46 -25.79 -25.97
N ARG A 304 -7.73 -27.04 -25.56
CA ARG A 304 -8.96 -27.75 -25.90
C ARG A 304 -10.21 -26.99 -25.44
N ARG A 305 -10.22 -26.53 -24.19
CA ARG A 305 -11.35 -25.75 -23.64
C ARG A 305 -11.57 -24.41 -24.34
N LEU A 306 -10.51 -23.71 -24.69
CA LEU A 306 -10.62 -22.46 -25.44
C LEU A 306 -11.20 -22.70 -26.84
N LEU A 307 -10.81 -23.79 -27.51
CA LEU A 307 -11.38 -24.19 -28.79
C LEU A 307 -12.86 -24.59 -28.68
N GLU A 308 -13.25 -25.30 -27.63
CA GLU A 308 -14.67 -25.58 -27.32
C GLU A 308 -15.49 -24.29 -27.11
N LYS A 309 -14.86 -23.22 -26.62
CA LYS A 309 -15.45 -21.87 -26.54
C LYS A 309 -15.25 -21.01 -27.80
N LYS A 310 -14.89 -21.63 -28.93
CA LYS A 310 -14.72 -20.98 -30.25
C LYS A 310 -13.69 -19.86 -30.24
N ALA A 311 -12.60 -20.02 -29.49
CA ALA A 311 -11.47 -19.09 -29.55
C ALA A 311 -10.92 -19.02 -30.99
N ASP A 312 -10.63 -17.80 -31.45
CA ASP A 312 -10.12 -17.55 -32.79
C ASP A 312 -8.68 -18.08 -32.96
N THR A 313 -8.53 -19.16 -33.71
CA THR A 313 -7.24 -19.79 -34.02
C THR A 313 -6.40 -18.98 -35.01
N SER A 314 -7.04 -18.05 -35.73
CA SER A 314 -6.40 -17.19 -36.73
C SER A 314 -5.85 -15.88 -36.15
N ALA A 315 -6.15 -15.58 -34.88
CA ALA A 315 -5.62 -14.42 -34.19
C ALA A 315 -4.08 -14.38 -34.23
N ARG A 316 -3.53 -13.18 -34.45
CA ARG A 316 -2.08 -12.97 -34.63
C ARG A 316 -1.51 -12.02 -33.58
N THR A 317 -0.31 -12.30 -33.10
CA THR A 317 0.49 -11.29 -32.39
C THR A 317 0.88 -10.15 -33.32
N THR A 318 1.45 -9.07 -32.77
CA THR A 318 2.05 -7.98 -33.55
C THR A 318 3.16 -8.46 -34.50
N ASP A 319 3.83 -9.57 -34.16
CA ASP A 319 4.86 -10.21 -35.01
C ASP A 319 4.26 -11.19 -36.04
N GLY A 320 2.92 -11.20 -36.18
CA GLY A 320 2.20 -12.03 -37.14
C GLY A 320 2.06 -13.50 -36.75
N LYS A 321 2.43 -13.90 -35.52
CA LYS A 321 2.39 -15.31 -35.07
C LYS A 321 1.02 -15.71 -34.57
N THR A 322 0.52 -16.86 -35.02
CA THR A 322 -0.69 -17.52 -34.53
C THR A 322 -0.37 -18.48 -33.37
N ALA A 323 -1.40 -18.99 -32.70
CA ALA A 323 -1.24 -20.05 -31.70
C ALA A 323 -0.56 -21.32 -32.29
N LEU A 324 -0.88 -21.66 -33.55
CA LEU A 324 -0.28 -22.79 -34.25
C LEU A 324 1.21 -22.56 -34.52
N ASP A 325 1.59 -21.35 -34.95
CA ASP A 325 3.00 -20.99 -35.17
C ASP A 325 3.81 -21.13 -33.88
N VAL A 326 3.25 -20.65 -32.76
CA VAL A 326 3.89 -20.73 -31.44
C VAL A 326 4.03 -22.19 -30.98
N ALA A 327 2.96 -23.00 -31.10
CA ALA A 327 3.00 -24.40 -30.71
C ALA A 327 4.06 -25.20 -31.50
N ARG A 328 4.15 -24.98 -32.82
CA ARG A 328 5.16 -25.61 -33.67
C ARG A 328 6.58 -25.17 -33.31
N ALA A 329 6.79 -23.87 -33.08
CA ALA A 329 8.10 -23.34 -32.71
C ALA A 329 8.61 -23.89 -31.36
N ARG A 330 7.71 -24.19 -30.41
CA ARG A 330 8.05 -24.81 -29.13
C ARG A 330 8.04 -26.35 -29.15
N GLY A 331 7.66 -26.98 -30.26
CA GLY A 331 7.65 -28.44 -30.40
C GLY A 331 6.44 -29.14 -29.76
N PHE A 332 5.36 -28.42 -29.45
CA PHE A 332 4.13 -29.00 -28.88
C PHE A 332 3.25 -29.61 -29.97
N THR A 333 3.65 -30.79 -30.45
CA THR A 333 3.01 -31.50 -31.57
C THR A 333 1.53 -31.82 -31.34
N ALA A 334 1.15 -32.22 -30.12
CA ALA A 334 -0.25 -32.51 -29.78
C ALA A 334 -1.14 -31.25 -29.88
N ILE A 335 -0.64 -30.10 -29.38
CA ILE A 335 -1.34 -28.81 -29.48
C ILE A 335 -1.42 -28.33 -30.92
N ALA A 336 -0.33 -28.46 -31.68
CA ALA A 336 -0.34 -28.13 -33.11
C ALA A 336 -1.41 -28.94 -33.86
N ALA A 337 -1.51 -30.25 -33.60
CA ALA A 337 -2.53 -31.11 -34.19
C ALA A 337 -3.96 -30.72 -33.78
N LEU A 338 -4.18 -30.26 -32.54
CA LEU A 338 -5.49 -29.73 -32.11
C LEU A 338 -5.88 -28.45 -32.87
N LEU A 339 -4.92 -27.52 -33.02
CA LEU A 339 -5.13 -26.24 -33.68
C LEU A 339 -5.33 -26.37 -35.20
N GLU A 340 -4.70 -27.36 -35.83
CA GLU A 340 -4.88 -27.68 -37.25
C GLU A 340 -6.27 -28.25 -37.55
N LYS A 341 -6.78 -29.11 -36.67
CA LYS A 341 -8.07 -29.77 -36.89
C LYS A 341 -9.24 -28.79 -36.78
N GLY A 342 -9.18 -27.86 -35.81
CA GLY A 342 -10.34 -27.05 -35.41
C GLY A 342 -11.44 -27.96 -34.85
N ILE A 343 -11.78 -27.82 -33.57
CA ILE A 343 -12.76 -28.73 -32.94
C ILE A 343 -14.17 -28.49 -33.50
#